data_AF-A0A7Z0SEB9-F1
#
_entry.id   AF-A0A7Z0SEB9-F1
#
_cell.length_a   1.000
_cell.length_b   1.000
_cell.length_c   1.000
_cell.angle_alpha   90.00
_cell.angle_beta   90.00
_cell.angle_gamma   90.00
#
_symmetry.space_group_name_H-M   'P 1'
#
loop_
_entity.id
_entity.type
_entity.pdbx_description
1 polymer ?
#
loop_
_entity_poly.entity_id
_entity_poly.type
_entity_poly.pdbx_seq_one_letter_code
_entity_poly.pdbx_strand_id
1 'polypeptide(L)'
;MLEFQPGARAYLLEIRALSTDKDDNEVFVGMTIDESVWYQKYLDESFSGTADRLDGSQEKYLALHDRHEEARQTVIEAESQSQQTPAADR
;
A
#
# COMPACT_ATOMS: atom_id res chain seq x y z
N MET A 1 -2.05 -10.84 9.55
CA MET A 1 -2.78 -9.56 9.72
C MET A 1 -1.76 -8.46 9.76
N LEU A 2 -2.05 -7.29 9.17
CA LEU A 2 -1.13 -6.15 9.23
C LEU A 2 -1.11 -5.56 10.64
N GLU A 3 0.08 -5.26 11.14
CA GLU A 3 0.29 -4.64 12.45
C GLU A 3 0.98 -3.30 12.27
N PHE A 4 0.31 -2.22 12.65
CA PHE A 4 0.85 -0.87 12.48
C PHE A 4 1.28 -0.28 13.81
N GLN A 5 2.41 0.43 13.80
CA GLN A 5 2.77 1.31 14.90
C GLN A 5 1.66 2.36 15.14
N PRO A 6 1.50 2.86 16.36
CA PRO A 6 0.53 3.91 16.66
C PRO A 6 0.64 5.09 15.69
N GLY A 7 -0.46 5.46 15.05
CA GLY A 7 -0.51 6.56 14.08
C GLY A 7 -0.08 6.21 12.65
N ALA A 8 0.69 5.15 12.43
CA ALA A 8 1.14 4.76 11.09
C ALA A 8 -0.05 4.39 10.18
N ARG A 9 -1.04 3.68 10.72
CA ARG A 9 -2.26 3.32 9.95
C ARG A 9 -3.00 4.56 9.42
N ALA A 10 -3.17 5.59 10.24
CA ALA A 10 -3.88 6.81 9.84
C ALA A 10 -3.13 7.53 8.71
N TYR A 11 -1.81 7.64 8.84
CA TYR A 11 -0.95 8.20 7.80
C TYR A 11 -1.03 7.39 6.49
N LEU A 12 -0.96 6.06 6.56
CA LEU A 12 -1.02 5.21 5.37
C LEU A 12 -2.38 5.29 4.66
N LEU A 13 -3.47 5.45 5.39
CA LEU A 13 -4.79 5.73 4.81
C LEU A 13 -4.86 7.11 4.15
N GLU A 14 -4.26 8.12 4.78
CA GLU A 14 -4.21 9.49 4.25
C GLU A 14 -3.52 9.54 2.88
N ILE A 15 -2.41 8.82 2.72
CA ILE A 15 -1.66 8.76 1.45
C ILE A 15 -2.17 7.70 0.46
N ARG A 16 -3.32 7.07 0.76
CA ARG A 16 -3.94 5.99 -0.03
C ARG A 16 -3.09 4.73 -0.20
N ALA A 17 -2.17 4.49 0.72
CA ALA A 17 -1.35 3.27 0.71
C ALA A 17 -2.12 2.02 1.16
N LEU A 18 -3.23 2.18 1.89
CA LEU A 18 -4.06 1.05 2.33
C LEU A 18 -5.40 1.01 1.61
N SER A 19 -5.91 -0.21 1.43
CA SER A 19 -7.24 -0.52 0.91
C SER A 19 -7.79 -1.75 1.63
N THR A 20 -8.99 -2.18 1.28
CA THR A 20 -9.56 -3.45 1.75
C THR A 20 -9.74 -4.42 0.60
N ASP A 21 -9.42 -5.70 0.81
CA ASP A 21 -9.74 -6.75 -0.15
C ASP A 21 -11.23 -7.15 -0.11
N LYS A 22 -11.61 -8.15 -0.90
CA LYS A 22 -13.00 -8.64 -1.01
C LYS A 22 -13.54 -9.28 0.28
N ASP A 23 -12.67 -9.62 1.22
CA ASP A 23 -12.99 -10.28 2.48
C ASP A 23 -12.81 -9.30 3.67
N ASP A 24 -12.80 -7.99 3.39
CA ASP A 24 -12.61 -6.88 4.34
C ASP A 24 -11.26 -6.89 5.09
N ASN A 25 -10.24 -7.55 4.53
CA ASN A 25 -8.89 -7.47 5.11
C ASN A 25 -8.19 -6.18 4.65
N GLU A 26 -7.53 -5.51 5.60
CA GLU A 26 -6.68 -4.37 5.27
C GLU A 26 -5.40 -4.84 4.57
N VAL A 27 -5.14 -4.28 3.39
CA VAL A 27 -4.03 -4.63 2.50
C VAL A 27 -3.35 -3.37 1.98
N PHE A 28 -2.07 -3.47 1.60
CA PHE A 28 -1.46 -2.43 0.77
C PHE A 28 -2.15 -2.41 -0.59
N VAL A 29 -2.51 -1.24 -1.08
CA VAL A 29 -3.25 -1.13 -2.34
C VAL A 29 -2.48 -1.82 -3.48
N GLY A 30 -3.20 -2.58 -4.31
CA GLY A 30 -2.59 -3.38 -5.37
C GLY A 30 -1.92 -4.68 -4.89
N MET A 31 -2.07 -5.07 -3.62
CA MET A 31 -1.55 -6.33 -3.08
C MET A 31 -2.64 -7.23 -2.52
N THR A 32 -2.37 -8.53 -2.49
CA THR A 32 -3.11 -9.50 -1.68
C THR A 32 -2.73 -9.38 -0.20
N ILE A 33 -3.50 -10.04 0.67
CA ILE A 33 -3.19 -10.08 2.10
C ILE A 33 -1.82 -10.72 2.41
N ASP A 34 -1.49 -11.81 1.74
CA ASP A 34 -0.21 -12.51 1.95
C ASP A 34 0.99 -11.66 1.51
N GLU A 35 0.85 -10.98 0.37
CA GLU A 35 1.85 -10.04 -0.11
C GLU A 35 1.99 -8.84 0.82
N SER A 36 0.88 -8.32 1.34
CA SER A 36 0.89 -7.18 2.26
C SER A 36 1.60 -7.50 3.58
N VAL A 37 1.33 -8.68 4.15
CA VAL A 37 1.98 -9.16 5.37
C VAL A 37 3.48 -9.36 5.12
N TRP A 38 3.84 -9.99 4.00
CA TRP A 38 5.23 -10.17 3.62
C TRP A 38 5.95 -8.82 3.42
N TYR A 39 5.30 -7.87 2.73
CA TYR A 39 5.85 -6.55 2.40
C TYR A 39 6.08 -5.70 3.66
N GLN A 40 5.11 -5.67 4.58
CA GLN A 40 5.27 -5.01 5.89
C GLN A 40 6.48 -5.56 6.63
N LYS A 41 6.57 -6.89 6.76
CA LYS A 41 7.69 -7.54 7.44
C LYS A 41 9.03 -7.18 6.80
N TYR A 42 9.11 -7.23 5.47
CA TYR A 42 10.33 -6.88 4.75
C TYR A 42 10.72 -5.41 4.95
N LEU A 43 9.76 -4.48 5.02
CA LEU A 43 10.03 -3.08 5.32
C LEU A 43 10.56 -2.89 6.75
N ASP A 44 9.96 -3.55 7.74
CA ASP A 44 10.40 -3.48 9.14
C ASP A 44 11.82 -4.05 9.32
N GLU A 45 12.09 -5.19 8.68
CA GLU A 45 13.43 -5.80 8.65
C GLU A 45 14.43 -4.89 7.90
N SER A 46 14.01 -4.26 6.81
CA SER A 46 14.87 -3.34 6.04
C SER A 46 15.22 -2.09 6.83
N PHE A 47 14.25 -1.50 7.54
CA PHE A 47 14.45 -0.32 8.38
C PHE A 47 15.34 -0.62 9.59
N SER A 48 15.20 -1.81 10.18
CA SER A 48 16.06 -2.27 11.29
C SER A 48 17.44 -2.76 10.83
N GLY A 49 17.70 -2.81 9.52
CA GLY A 49 18.97 -3.30 8.96
C GLY A 49 19.15 -4.81 9.07
N THR A 50 18.07 -5.56 9.29
CA THR A 50 18.04 -7.02 9.47
C THR A 50 17.48 -7.77 8.26
N ALA A 51 16.99 -7.06 7.24
CA ALA A 51 16.46 -7.69 6.04
C ALA A 51 17.51 -8.57 5.36
N ASP A 52 17.15 -9.83 5.18
CA ASP A 52 17.89 -10.72 4.31
C ASP A 52 17.65 -10.32 2.86
N ARG A 53 18.69 -9.76 2.22
CA ARG A 53 18.66 -9.34 0.80
C ARG A 53 19.09 -10.45 -0.16
N LEU A 54 19.21 -11.68 0.34
CA LEU A 54 19.51 -12.86 -0.47
C LEU A 54 18.22 -13.49 -1.00
N ASP A 55 18.38 -14.44 -1.92
CA ASP A 55 17.29 -15.29 -2.44
C ASP A 55 16.11 -14.54 -3.10
N GLY A 56 16.41 -13.42 -3.75
CA GLY A 56 15.43 -12.65 -4.53
C GLY A 56 14.35 -11.92 -3.73
N SER A 57 14.52 -11.82 -2.41
CA SER A 57 13.67 -10.98 -1.55
C SER A 57 13.66 -9.51 -2.01
N GLN A 58 14.81 -8.99 -2.43
CA GLN A 58 14.91 -7.62 -2.94
C GLN A 58 14.16 -7.46 -4.27
N GLU A 59 14.27 -8.42 -5.20
CA GLU A 59 13.51 -8.37 -6.46
C GLU A 59 12.01 -8.46 -6.22
N LYS A 60 11.58 -9.35 -5.30
CA LYS A 60 10.18 -9.45 -4.89
C LYS A 60 9.68 -8.14 -4.27
N TYR A 61 10.48 -7.52 -3.40
CA TYR A 61 10.15 -6.22 -2.82
C TYR A 61 9.95 -5.16 -3.89
N LEU A 62 10.88 -5.03 -4.83
CA LEU A 62 10.80 -4.02 -5.90
C LEU A 62 9.55 -4.25 -6.77
N ALA A 63 9.28 -5.49 -7.17
CA ALA A 63 8.08 -5.81 -7.96
C ALA A 63 6.78 -5.48 -7.22
N LEU A 64 6.72 -5.78 -5.91
CA LEU A 64 5.56 -5.42 -5.08
C LEU A 64 5.45 -3.91 -4.91
N HIS A 65 6.56 -3.22 -4.67
CA HIS A 65 6.61 -1.77 -4.49
C HIS A 65 6.13 -1.03 -5.73
N ASP A 66 6.63 -1.41 -6.91
CA ASP A 66 6.23 -0.78 -8.18
C ASP A 66 4.73 -0.96 -8.44
N ARG A 67 4.21 -2.19 -8.26
CA ARG A 67 2.78 -2.48 -8.43
C ARG A 67 1.92 -1.71 -7.42
N HIS A 68 2.41 -1.55 -6.19
CA HIS A 68 1.75 -0.78 -5.15
C HIS A 68 1.65 0.70 -5.51
N GLU A 69 2.76 1.32 -5.94
CA GLU A 69 2.79 2.73 -6.30
C GLU A 69 1.95 3.03 -7.55
N GLU A 70 1.96 2.13 -8.55
CA GLU A 70 1.08 2.24 -9.73
C GLU A 70 -0.40 2.20 -9.34
N ALA A 71 -0.79 1.24 -8.49
CA ALA A 71 -2.16 1.14 -8.00
C ALA A 71 -2.56 2.35 -7.14
N ARG A 72 -1.66 2.82 -6.28
CA ARG A 72 -1.88 3.99 -5.43
C ARG A 72 -2.08 5.25 -6.25
N GLN A 73 -1.26 5.45 -7.29
CA GLN A 73 -1.37 6.58 -8.21
C GLN A 73 -2.71 6.56 -8.96
N THR A 74 -3.16 5.39 -9.41
CA THR A 74 -4.47 5.21 -10.06
C THR A 74 -5.61 5.64 -9.15
N VAL A 75 -5.56 5.28 -7.85
CA VAL A 75 -6.57 5.71 -6.86
C VAL A 75 -6.57 7.23 -6.70
N ILE A 76 -5.40 7.84 -6.56
CA ILE A 76 -5.26 9.31 -6.38
C ILE A 76 -5.78 10.05 -7.60
N GLU A 77 -5.49 9.57 -8.81
CA GLU A 77 -5.98 10.16 -10.06
C GLU A 77 -7.51 10.05 -10.16
N ALA A 78 -8.10 8.90 -9.82
CA ALA A 78 -9.55 8.71 -9.81
C ALA A 78 -10.24 9.65 -8.80
N GLU A 79 -9.68 9.81 -7.61
CA GLU A 79 -10.17 10.77 -6.61
C GLU A 79 -10.08 12.22 -7.11
N SER A 80 -8.95 12.57 -7.74
CA SER A 80 -8.72 13.93 -8.29
C SER A 80 -9.73 14.27 -9.39
N GLN A 81 -10.01 13.34 -10.30
CA GLN A 81 -11.02 13.53 -11.35
C GLN A 81 -12.43 13.67 -10.77
N SER A 82 -12.76 12.90 -9.73
CA SER A 82 -14.05 12.96 -9.04
C SER A 82 -14.24 14.32 -8.33
N GLN A 83 -13.17 14.88 -7.78
CA GLN A 83 -13.19 16.20 -7.14
C GLN A 83 -13.25 17.37 -8.13
N GLN A 84 -12.74 17.18 -9.36
CA GLN A 84 -12.72 18.21 -10.41
C GLN A 84 -14.03 18.33 -11.19
N THR A 85 -15.01 17.45 -10.97
CA THR A 85 -16.34 17.60 -11.58
C THR A 85 -17.11 18.66 -10.81
N PRO A 86 -17.30 19.89 -11.35
CA PRO A 86 -18.09 20.89 -10.66
C PRO A 86 -19.55 20.44 -10.68
N ALA A 87 -20.28 20.76 -9.61
CA ALA A 87 -21.73 20.71 -9.59
C ALA A 87 -22.29 21.66 -10.68
N ALA A 88 -22.39 21.17 -11.92
CA ALA A 88 -23.16 21.80 -12.98
C ALA A 88 -24.62 21.33 -12.87
N ASP A 89 -25.32 21.86 -11.85
CA ASP A 89 -26.76 22.19 -11.84
C ASP A 89 -27.23 22.33 -10.39
N ARG A 90 -27.38 23.58 -9.92
CA ARG A 90 -28.42 24.02 -8.99
C ARG A 90 -28.74 25.49 -9.23
#